data_AF-A0A8S3S3E8-F1
#
_entry.id   AF-A0A8S3S3E8-F1
#
_cell.length_a   1.000
_cell.length_b   1.000
_cell.length_c   1.000
_cell.angle_alpha   90.00
_cell.angle_beta   90.00
_cell.angle_gamma   90.00
#
_symmetry.space_group_name_H-M   'P 1'
#
loop_
_entity.id
_entity.type
_entity.pdbx_description
1 polymer ?
#
loop_
_entity_poly.entity_id
_entity_poly.type
_entity_poly.pdbx_seq_one_letter_code
_entity_poly.pdbx_strand_id
1 'polypeptide(L)'
;MEAGAYIDVAVHNQPTKFLIDTGATVTLVSHALFYRIQKKERPELEPITQVIISANGTELSIASKGMFCIEIGQDKFIVEALVADISIDGILGLDFMKKNNCKIDLQQETLQCKSNTYPMAFSGKIGCYRISAAEDISIPPGTEAFAWDNALLAKTLVEAREQVPIRLLNVSNNVTTIRAGTIVGEISPVEDVITMTENTRKEHKNPKLDNELQKLVNEASSHLTEKQRHQVTNCLQQYKSLFALSDNDLGCTSIVRHRINTGTNYPVKQPPRRTPVAMRDEIDKHIDDMLERGVIEPSEGPWSSGIVLVKKKDGSTRFCRLSSTQ
;
A
#
# COMPACT_ATOMS: atom_id res chain seq x y z
N MET A 1 1.51 -13.11 -3.20
CA MET A 1 2.56 -14.10 -2.88
C MET A 1 3.87 -13.51 -3.30
N GLU A 2 4.88 -13.56 -2.42
CA GLU A 2 6.25 -13.17 -2.75
C GLU A 2 6.77 -14.02 -3.92
N ALA A 3 7.73 -13.49 -4.68
CA ALA A 3 8.28 -14.22 -5.83
C ALA A 3 9.27 -15.29 -5.36
N GLY A 4 9.11 -16.53 -5.84
CA GLY A 4 10.02 -17.62 -5.54
C GLY A 4 9.44 -19.01 -5.79
N ALA A 5 10.22 -20.03 -5.44
CA ALA A 5 9.82 -21.43 -5.51
C ALA A 5 9.03 -21.81 -4.25
N TYR A 6 7.81 -22.30 -4.42
CA TYR A 6 6.97 -22.76 -3.32
C TYR A 6 6.79 -24.27 -3.37
N ILE A 7 6.51 -24.84 -2.20
CA ILE A 7 6.14 -26.25 -2.07
C ILE A 7 4.89 -26.38 -1.22
N ASP A 8 3.98 -27.26 -1.64
CA ASP A 8 2.81 -27.63 -0.87
C ASP A 8 3.22 -28.45 0.34
N VAL A 9 2.76 -28.02 1.52
CA VAL A 9 3.05 -28.67 2.80
C VAL A 9 1.80 -28.72 3.67
N ALA A 10 1.82 -29.55 4.72
CA ALA A 10 0.87 -29.45 5.82
C ALA A 10 1.62 -29.24 7.14
N VAL A 11 1.24 -28.19 7.88
CA VAL A 11 1.83 -27.90 9.20
C VAL A 11 0.81 -28.25 10.26
N HIS A 12 1.08 -29.29 11.07
CA HIS A 12 0.10 -29.83 12.03
C HIS A 12 -1.30 -30.01 11.41
N ASN A 13 -1.36 -30.76 10.30
CA ASN A 13 -2.58 -31.02 9.51
C ASN A 13 -3.24 -29.78 8.87
N GLN A 14 -2.59 -28.61 8.86
CA GLN A 14 -3.06 -27.42 8.13
C GLN A 14 -2.38 -27.34 6.76
N PRO A 15 -3.09 -27.59 5.65
CA PRO A 15 -2.54 -27.43 4.31
C PRO A 15 -2.16 -25.98 4.04
N THR A 16 -0.97 -25.78 3.47
CA THR A 16 -0.39 -24.47 3.18
C THR A 16 0.76 -24.61 2.17
N LYS A 17 1.39 -23.49 1.82
CA LYS A 17 2.56 -23.42 0.94
C LYS A 17 3.70 -22.72 1.65
N PHE A 18 4.88 -23.30 1.58
CA PHE A 18 6.10 -22.68 2.10
C PHE A 18 6.97 -22.22 0.94
N LEU A 19 7.60 -21.05 1.08
CA LEU A 19 8.65 -20.60 0.18
C LEU A 19 9.92 -21.40 0.47
N ILE A 20 10.59 -21.88 -0.57
CA ILE A 20 11.92 -22.48 -0.49
C ILE A 20 12.93 -21.35 -0.68
N ASP A 21 13.66 -21.00 0.38
CA ASP A 21 14.58 -19.86 0.37
C ASP A 21 15.98 -20.28 0.83
N THR A 22 16.89 -20.41 -0.13
CA THR A 22 18.31 -20.69 0.15
C THR A 22 19.06 -19.49 0.74
N GLY A 23 18.47 -18.29 0.70
CA GLY A 23 18.99 -17.09 1.35
C GLY A 23 18.60 -16.99 2.84
N ALA A 24 17.56 -17.71 3.26
CA ALA A 24 17.17 -17.79 4.66
C ALA A 24 18.04 -18.82 5.40
N THR A 25 18.70 -18.40 6.49
CA THR A 25 19.50 -19.31 7.33
C THR A 25 18.63 -20.20 8.22
N VAL A 26 17.42 -19.77 8.53
CA VAL A 26 16.48 -20.40 9.47
C VAL A 26 15.12 -20.61 8.83
N THR A 27 14.39 -21.63 9.29
CA THR A 27 13.01 -21.91 8.88
C THR A 27 12.03 -21.06 9.70
N LEU A 28 11.06 -20.45 9.01
CA LEU A 28 10.09 -19.51 9.61
C LEU A 28 8.65 -19.99 9.41
N VAL A 29 7.81 -19.71 10.40
CA VAL A 29 6.36 -19.88 10.37
C VAL A 29 5.70 -18.54 10.69
N SER A 30 4.70 -18.14 9.91
CA SER A 30 3.98 -16.89 10.18
C SER A 30 3.13 -16.98 11.46
N HIS A 31 2.92 -15.84 12.12
CA HIS A 31 1.92 -15.75 13.18
C HIS A 31 0.53 -16.24 12.72
N ALA A 32 0.11 -15.85 11.51
CA ALA A 32 -1.19 -16.25 10.97
C ALA A 32 -1.33 -17.77 10.85
N LEU A 33 -0.32 -18.46 10.31
CA LEU A 33 -0.33 -19.93 10.21
C LEU A 33 -0.29 -20.58 11.59
N PHE A 34 0.56 -20.11 12.51
CA PHE A 34 0.61 -20.62 13.87
C PHE A 34 -0.75 -20.56 14.57
N TYR A 35 -1.49 -19.46 14.37
CA TYR A 35 -2.82 -19.30 14.95
C TYR A 35 -3.91 -20.12 14.25
N ARG A 36 -3.71 -20.55 13.00
CA ARG A 36 -4.58 -21.49 12.28
C ARG A 36 -4.47 -22.93 12.78
N ILE A 37 -3.33 -23.32 13.35
CA ILE A 37 -3.16 -24.65 13.96
C ILE A 37 -4.12 -24.81 15.13
N GLN A 38 -4.78 -25.97 15.22
CA GLN A 38 -5.70 -26.29 16.31
C GLN A 38 -4.99 -26.14 17.65
N LYS A 39 -5.64 -25.50 18.63
CA LYS A 39 -5.02 -25.16 19.92
C LYS A 39 -4.40 -26.37 20.65
N LYS A 40 -4.97 -27.57 20.49
CA LYS A 40 -4.47 -28.84 21.06
C LYS A 40 -3.23 -29.41 20.36
N GLU A 41 -2.98 -29.01 19.11
CA GLU A 41 -1.88 -29.48 18.27
C GLU A 41 -0.78 -28.43 18.11
N ARG A 42 -1.01 -27.22 18.64
CA ARG A 42 -0.09 -26.09 18.56
C ARG A 42 1.17 -26.37 19.39
N PRO A 43 2.37 -26.20 18.80
CA PRO A 43 3.62 -26.34 19.53
C PRO A 43 3.73 -25.37 20.71
N GLU A 44 4.40 -25.81 21.77
CA GLU A 44 4.88 -24.90 22.80
C GLU A 44 5.96 -23.99 22.22
N LEU A 45 5.90 -22.72 22.63
CA LEU A 45 6.77 -21.67 22.12
C LEU A 45 7.72 -21.20 23.22
N GLU A 46 9.00 -21.17 22.90
CA GLU A 46 10.04 -20.61 23.75
C GLU A 46 10.37 -19.19 23.28
N PRO A 47 10.48 -18.21 24.19
CA PRO A 47 10.92 -16.87 23.83
C PRO A 47 12.38 -16.91 23.37
N ILE A 48 12.70 -16.11 22.35
CA ILE A 48 14.08 -15.92 21.90
C ILE A 48 14.55 -14.52 22.26
N THR A 49 15.82 -14.40 22.63
CA THR A 49 16.47 -13.11 22.94
C THR A 49 17.28 -12.57 21.77
N GLN A 50 17.48 -13.38 20.73
CA GLN A 50 18.32 -13.05 19.60
C GLN A 50 17.51 -12.27 18.55
N VAL A 51 18.04 -11.11 18.15
CA VAL A 51 17.52 -10.34 17.02
C VAL A 51 17.93 -11.02 15.73
N ILE A 52 16.97 -11.27 14.84
CA ILE A 52 17.26 -11.74 13.49
C ILE A 52 17.02 -10.62 12.52
N ILE A 53 17.97 -10.45 11.61
CA ILE A 53 17.94 -9.43 10.59
C ILE A 53 17.48 -10.09 9.30
N SER A 54 16.43 -9.55 8.70
CA SER A 54 15.97 -9.98 7.38
C SER A 54 17.00 -9.60 6.30
N ALA A 55 16.92 -10.23 5.13
CA ALA A 55 17.80 -9.95 4.00
C ALA A 55 17.72 -8.48 3.49
N ASN A 56 16.75 -7.70 3.94
CA ASN A 56 16.59 -6.26 3.69
C ASN A 56 17.22 -5.36 4.77
N GLY A 57 17.85 -5.94 5.80
CA GLY A 57 18.47 -5.21 6.91
C GLY A 57 17.51 -4.79 8.03
N THR A 58 16.20 -5.07 7.91
CA THR A 58 15.23 -4.79 9.00
C THR A 58 15.25 -5.90 10.04
N GLU A 59 15.09 -5.53 11.30
CA GLU A 59 14.85 -6.51 12.36
C GLU A 59 13.51 -7.22 12.13
N LEU A 60 13.54 -8.55 12.03
CA LEU A 60 12.32 -9.35 12.08
C LEU A 60 11.81 -9.33 13.52
N SER A 61 10.57 -8.88 13.71
CA SER A 61 9.84 -9.02 14.97
C SER A 61 9.53 -10.50 15.22
N ILE A 62 10.54 -11.24 15.68
CA ILE A 62 10.36 -12.64 16.02
C ILE A 62 9.83 -12.74 17.43
N ALA A 63 8.73 -13.47 17.57
CA ALA A 63 8.09 -13.62 18.86
C ALA A 63 8.66 -14.81 19.65
N SER A 64 9.05 -15.89 18.98
CA SER A 64 9.36 -17.17 19.65
C SER A 64 9.86 -18.26 18.70
N LYS A 65 10.34 -19.38 19.25
CA LYS A 65 10.69 -20.60 18.51
C LYS A 65 9.91 -21.81 19.03
N GLY A 66 9.69 -22.80 18.18
CA GLY A 66 9.03 -24.05 18.58
C GLY A 66 9.34 -25.19 17.62
N MET A 67 8.94 -26.41 18.02
CA MET A 67 9.10 -27.62 17.21
C MET A 67 7.84 -27.89 16.39
N PHE A 68 7.95 -27.77 15.07
CA PHE A 68 6.84 -27.95 14.15
C PHE A 68 6.93 -29.28 13.40
N CYS A 69 5.79 -29.94 13.24
CA CYS A 69 5.64 -31.06 12.31
C CYS A 69 5.19 -30.53 10.95
N ILE A 70 6.09 -30.57 9.98
CA ILE A 70 5.86 -30.18 8.58
C ILE A 70 5.81 -31.46 7.74
N GLU A 71 4.71 -31.66 7.03
CA GLU A 71 4.49 -32.78 6.14
C GLU A 71 4.61 -32.32 4.69
N ILE A 72 5.43 -33.01 3.90
CA ILE A 72 5.60 -32.75 2.47
C ILE A 72 5.28 -34.07 1.76
N GLY A 73 4.17 -34.10 1.04
CA GLY A 73 3.62 -35.33 0.47
C GLY A 73 3.43 -36.41 1.54
N GLN A 74 4.26 -37.45 1.51
CA GLN A 74 4.19 -38.58 2.45
C GLN A 74 5.20 -38.50 3.60
N ASP A 75 6.21 -37.63 3.48
CA ASP A 75 7.24 -37.51 4.50
C ASP A 75 6.86 -36.49 5.57
N LYS A 76 7.16 -36.85 6.82
CA LYS A 76 7.07 -35.94 7.96
C LYS A 76 8.44 -35.47 8.39
N PHE A 77 8.53 -34.18 8.73
CA PHE A 77 9.74 -33.51 9.15
C PHE A 77 9.47 -32.76 10.46
N ILE A 78 10.29 -33.02 11.47
CA ILE A 78 10.27 -32.25 12.72
C ILE A 78 11.34 -31.17 12.62
N VAL A 79 10.88 -29.92 12.61
CA VAL A 79 11.70 -28.75 12.32
C VAL A 79 11.58 -27.75 13.47
N GLU A 80 12.70 -27.29 14.00
CA GLU A 80 12.70 -26.12 14.88
C GLU A 80 12.49 -24.91 13.98
N ALA A 81 11.37 -24.21 14.15
CA ALA A 81 11.04 -23.04 13.34
C ALA A 81 10.76 -21.85 14.24
N LEU A 82 11.04 -20.66 13.72
CA LEU A 82 10.75 -19.41 14.42
C LEU A 82 9.40 -18.87 13.97
N VAL A 83 8.62 -18.37 14.93
CA VAL A 83 7.36 -17.71 14.66
C VAL A 83 7.59 -16.20 14.53
N ALA A 84 7.34 -15.67 13.34
CA ALA A 84 7.61 -14.29 12.99
C ALA A 84 6.43 -13.63 12.26
N ASP A 85 6.44 -12.30 12.21
CA ASP A 85 5.54 -11.52 11.37
C ASP A 85 6.08 -11.48 9.92
N ILE A 86 5.57 -12.38 9.08
CA ILE A 86 5.94 -12.51 7.66
C ILE A 86 4.68 -12.54 6.79
N SER A 87 4.80 -12.10 5.54
CA SER A 87 3.66 -11.91 4.62
C SER A 87 3.14 -13.20 3.97
N ILE A 88 3.88 -14.30 4.11
CA ILE A 88 3.57 -15.64 3.59
C ILE A 88 3.46 -16.64 4.73
N ASP A 89 2.84 -17.80 4.48
CA ASP A 89 2.53 -18.75 5.55
C ASP A 89 3.80 -19.34 6.23
N GLY A 90 4.88 -19.55 5.49
CA GLY A 90 6.18 -19.98 6.02
C GLY A 90 7.31 -20.01 4.99
N ILE A 91 8.54 -20.15 5.49
CA ILE A 91 9.79 -20.21 4.72
C ILE A 91 10.59 -21.44 5.17
N LEU A 92 10.98 -22.30 4.23
CA LEU A 92 11.96 -23.37 4.46
C LEU A 92 13.36 -22.81 4.21
N GLY A 93 14.15 -22.71 5.28
CA GLY A 93 15.51 -22.19 5.24
C GLY A 93 16.59 -23.25 5.04
N LEU A 94 17.84 -22.79 5.07
CA LEU A 94 19.03 -23.62 4.93
C LEU A 94 19.18 -24.66 6.04
N ASP A 95 18.70 -24.37 7.25
CA ASP A 95 18.65 -25.31 8.37
C ASP A 95 17.88 -26.58 8.03
N PHE A 96 16.68 -26.44 7.47
CA PHE A 96 15.86 -27.55 6.98
C PHE A 96 16.53 -28.26 5.80
N MET A 97 16.98 -27.50 4.80
CA MET A 97 17.52 -28.06 3.57
C MET A 97 18.80 -28.86 3.81
N LYS A 98 19.72 -28.34 4.63
CA LYS A 98 20.97 -29.04 4.99
C LYS A 98 20.68 -30.28 5.82
N LYS A 99 19.80 -30.17 6.84
CA LYS A 99 19.47 -31.29 7.72
C LYS A 99 18.85 -32.48 6.97
N ASN A 100 18.07 -32.19 5.93
CA ASN A 100 17.35 -33.21 5.16
C ASN A 100 18.01 -33.55 3.81
N ASN A 101 19.25 -33.09 3.58
CA ASN A 101 20.01 -33.27 2.34
C ASN A 101 19.19 -32.93 1.08
N CYS A 102 18.45 -31.83 1.14
CA CYS A 102 17.55 -31.48 0.06
C CYS A 102 18.33 -31.01 -1.18
N LYS A 103 17.84 -31.38 -2.36
CA LYS A 103 18.35 -30.94 -3.66
C LYS A 103 17.23 -30.29 -4.44
N ILE A 104 17.49 -29.09 -4.94
CA ILE A 104 16.55 -28.32 -5.74
C ILE A 104 16.91 -28.53 -7.20
N ASP A 105 15.98 -29.08 -7.98
CA ASP A 105 16.07 -29.15 -9.43
C ASP A 105 15.13 -28.09 -10.03
N LEU A 106 15.72 -27.00 -10.52
CA LEU A 106 14.97 -25.89 -11.13
C LEU A 106 14.45 -26.23 -12.52
N GLN A 107 15.07 -27.18 -13.23
CA GLN A 107 14.65 -27.56 -14.57
C GLN A 107 13.43 -28.47 -14.53
N GLN A 108 13.41 -29.39 -13.56
CA GLN A 108 12.27 -30.29 -13.33
C GLN A 108 11.24 -29.69 -12.36
N GLU A 109 11.52 -28.52 -11.78
CA GLU A 109 10.72 -27.89 -10.74
C GLU A 109 10.44 -28.82 -9.56
N THR A 110 11.47 -29.51 -9.07
CA THR A 110 11.33 -30.46 -7.94
C THR A 110 12.28 -30.19 -6.78
N LEU A 111 11.79 -30.50 -5.59
CA LEU A 111 12.58 -30.59 -4.37
C LEU A 111 12.74 -32.07 -4.01
N GLN A 112 13.96 -32.58 -4.12
CA GLN A 112 14.30 -33.89 -3.57
C GLN A 112 14.69 -33.71 -2.11
N CYS A 113 14.04 -34.44 -1.20
CA CYS A 113 14.46 -34.54 0.20
C CYS A 113 14.31 -36.00 0.65
N LYS A 114 15.25 -36.49 1.48
CA LYS A 114 15.34 -37.93 1.81
C LYS A 114 15.38 -38.79 0.53
N SER A 115 14.45 -39.74 0.40
CA SER A 115 14.34 -40.66 -0.76
C SER A 115 13.27 -40.23 -1.76
N ASN A 116 12.53 -39.15 -1.49
CA ASN A 116 11.38 -38.73 -2.26
C ASN A 116 11.64 -37.42 -3.00
N THR A 117 10.88 -37.21 -4.07
CA THR A 117 10.94 -36.01 -4.91
C THR A 117 9.56 -35.38 -4.93
N TYR A 118 9.50 -34.07 -4.65
CA TYR A 118 8.27 -33.33 -4.49
C TYR A 118 8.17 -32.22 -5.54
N PRO A 119 7.01 -32.02 -6.18
CA PRO A 119 6.83 -30.93 -7.11
C PRO A 119 6.87 -29.59 -6.37
N MET A 120 7.53 -28.62 -6.97
CA MET A 120 7.51 -27.22 -6.57
C MET A 120 6.67 -26.43 -7.57
N ALA A 121 6.19 -25.26 -7.15
CA ALA A 121 5.54 -24.30 -8.02
C ALA A 121 6.22 -22.95 -7.88
N PHE A 122 6.67 -22.37 -8.99
CA PHE A 122 7.14 -20.99 -8.99
C PHE A 122 5.93 -20.05 -8.96
N SER A 123 5.94 -19.13 -8.01
CA SER A 123 4.93 -18.08 -7.88
C SER A 123 5.62 -16.73 -7.86
N GLY A 124 4.93 -15.71 -8.36
CA GLY A 124 5.43 -14.34 -8.45
C GLY A 124 6.11 -14.05 -9.79
N LYS A 125 6.30 -12.77 -10.06
CA LYS A 125 6.80 -12.29 -11.36
C LYS A 125 8.33 -12.41 -11.36
N ILE A 126 8.88 -13.13 -12.35
CA ILE A 126 10.33 -13.18 -12.63
C ILE A 126 10.82 -11.74 -12.84
N GLY A 127 12.00 -11.37 -12.31
CA GLY A 127 12.65 -10.08 -12.59
C GLY A 127 12.39 -8.96 -11.59
N CYS A 128 12.13 -9.27 -10.31
CA CYS A 128 12.10 -8.23 -9.28
C CYS A 128 13.53 -7.80 -8.92
N TYR A 129 13.94 -6.58 -9.28
CA TYR A 129 15.24 -6.01 -8.92
C TYR A 129 15.08 -4.97 -7.82
N ARG A 130 16.06 -4.91 -6.90
CA ARG A 130 16.13 -3.84 -5.91
C ARG A 130 16.81 -2.64 -6.52
N ILE A 131 16.26 -1.46 -6.26
CA ILE A 131 16.86 -0.19 -6.66
C ILE A 131 17.48 0.43 -5.42
N SER A 132 18.75 0.78 -5.51
CA SER A 132 19.49 1.50 -4.46
C SER A 132 19.76 2.94 -4.87
N ALA A 133 19.94 3.81 -3.88
CA ALA A 133 20.44 5.16 -4.10
C ALA A 133 21.87 5.08 -4.65
N ALA A 134 22.13 5.71 -5.80
CA ALA A 134 23.48 5.74 -6.39
C ALA A 134 24.44 6.64 -5.60
N GLU A 135 23.91 7.66 -4.94
CA GLU A 135 24.66 8.67 -4.19
C GLU A 135 23.89 9.14 -2.96
N ASP A 136 24.56 9.88 -2.07
CA ASP A 136 23.93 10.49 -0.91
C ASP A 136 22.96 11.60 -1.35
N ILE A 137 21.68 11.51 -0.97
CA ILE A 137 20.67 12.50 -1.36
C ILE A 137 20.02 13.10 -0.11
N SER A 138 19.87 14.43 -0.08
CA SER A 138 19.17 15.13 1.00
C SER A 138 17.87 15.72 0.49
N ILE A 139 16.75 15.37 1.14
CA ILE A 139 15.41 15.80 0.76
C ILE A 139 14.86 16.77 1.81
N PRO A 140 14.70 18.06 1.48
CA PRO A 140 14.06 19.02 2.36
C PRO A 140 12.59 18.67 2.67
N PRO A 141 12.05 19.15 3.81
CA PRO A 141 10.63 18.96 4.17
C PRO A 141 9.68 19.43 3.07
N GLY A 142 8.67 18.61 2.74
CA GLY A 142 7.63 18.97 1.77
C GLY A 142 8.11 19.13 0.32
N THR A 143 9.33 18.65 0.01
CA THR A 143 9.88 18.65 -1.36
C THR A 143 9.97 17.25 -1.94
N GLU A 144 10.08 17.19 -3.26
CA GLU A 144 10.27 15.94 -4.01
C GLU A 144 11.72 15.83 -4.45
N ALA A 145 12.35 14.69 -4.17
CA ALA A 145 13.70 14.35 -4.64
C ALA A 145 13.86 12.82 -4.66
N PHE A 146 14.96 12.33 -5.22
CA PHE A 146 15.26 10.90 -5.36
C PHE A 146 15.83 10.32 -4.03
N ALA A 147 15.55 9.06 -3.69
CA ALA A 147 15.92 8.21 -2.52
C ALA A 147 15.37 8.47 -1.07
N TRP A 148 15.24 7.43 -0.20
CA TRP A 148 14.50 7.39 1.12
C TRP A 148 15.23 7.25 2.53
N ASP A 149 14.82 8.07 3.53
CA ASP A 149 14.24 7.73 4.88
C ASP A 149 13.08 8.77 5.11
N ASN A 150 11.97 8.50 5.82
CA ASN A 150 10.77 9.39 5.94
C ASN A 150 10.03 9.89 4.65
N ALA A 151 10.21 9.26 3.49
CA ALA A 151 9.59 9.62 2.22
C ALA A 151 8.59 8.58 1.64
N LEU A 152 7.59 9.00 0.86
CA LEU A 152 6.68 8.08 0.13
C LEU A 152 7.23 7.77 -1.27
N LEU A 153 7.26 6.50 -1.66
CA LEU A 153 7.58 6.03 -3.01
C LEU A 153 6.31 6.00 -3.89
N ALA A 154 6.28 6.74 -4.99
CA ALA A 154 5.19 6.61 -5.97
C ALA A 154 5.40 5.34 -6.84
N LYS A 155 4.36 4.52 -7.02
CA LYS A 155 4.38 3.44 -8.01
C LYS A 155 4.49 4.05 -9.41
N THR A 156 5.60 3.82 -10.10
CA THR A 156 5.88 4.34 -11.44
C THR A 156 6.18 3.18 -12.39
N LEU A 157 5.67 3.26 -13.62
CA LEU A 157 6.12 2.41 -14.73
C LEU A 157 7.36 3.08 -15.36
N VAL A 158 8.47 2.36 -15.37
CA VAL A 158 9.75 2.83 -15.90
C VAL A 158 10.25 1.89 -16.99
N GLU A 159 10.97 2.43 -17.97
CA GLU A 159 11.81 1.62 -18.84
C GLU A 159 13.10 1.29 -18.08
N ALA A 160 13.38 0.01 -17.86
CA ALA A 160 14.57 -0.42 -17.12
C ALA A 160 15.84 -0.07 -17.92
N ARG A 161 16.57 0.95 -17.48
CA ARG A 161 17.91 1.34 -17.94
C ARG A 161 18.90 1.18 -16.79
N GLU A 162 20.20 1.41 -17.01
CA GLU A 162 21.24 1.33 -15.94
C GLU A 162 20.92 2.21 -14.72
N GLN A 163 20.22 3.33 -14.93
CA GLN A 163 19.69 4.18 -13.88
C GLN A 163 18.17 4.30 -14.03
N VAL A 164 17.45 4.12 -12.92
CA VAL A 164 15.98 4.20 -12.87
C VAL A 164 15.57 5.46 -12.09
N PRO A 165 14.84 6.41 -12.70
CA PRO A 165 14.36 7.58 -12.00
C PRO A 165 13.22 7.21 -11.04
N ILE A 166 13.40 7.50 -9.76
CA ILE A 166 12.42 7.25 -8.68
C ILE A 166 12.00 8.55 -8.00
N ARG A 167 10.70 8.85 -7.99
CA ARG A 167 10.17 10.02 -7.28
C ARG A 167 9.86 9.69 -5.82
N LEU A 168 10.44 10.43 -4.89
CA LEU A 168 10.15 10.32 -3.46
C LEU A 168 9.73 11.66 -2.86
N LEU A 169 8.87 11.58 -1.84
CA LEU A 169 8.26 12.71 -1.17
C LEU A 169 8.59 12.70 0.32
N ASN A 170 9.39 13.63 0.83
CA ASN A 170 9.63 13.74 2.27
C ASN A 170 8.41 14.34 2.97
N VAL A 171 7.67 13.48 3.69
CA VAL A 171 6.46 13.86 4.44
C VAL A 171 6.76 14.31 5.87
N SER A 172 8.02 14.33 6.28
CA SER A 172 8.44 14.82 7.59
C SER A 172 8.71 16.33 7.58
N ASN A 173 8.77 16.90 8.78
CA ASN A 173 9.12 18.31 8.97
C ASN A 173 10.64 18.55 9.03
N ASN A 174 11.46 17.52 8.86
CA ASN A 174 12.92 17.59 8.93
C ASN A 174 13.55 17.20 7.60
N VAL A 175 14.74 17.74 7.30
CA VAL A 175 15.53 17.24 6.16
C VAL A 175 15.81 15.77 6.40
N THR A 176 15.62 14.94 5.36
CA THR A 176 16.00 13.54 5.43
C THR A 176 17.09 13.21 4.44
N THR A 177 18.15 12.55 4.91
CA THR A 177 19.31 12.16 4.11
C THR A 177 19.31 10.67 3.90
N ILE A 178 19.59 10.29 2.67
CA ILE A 178 19.63 8.92 2.21
C ILE A 178 21.01 8.63 1.74
N ARG A 179 21.57 7.52 2.21
CA ARG A 179 22.94 7.17 1.91
C ARG A 179 23.01 6.39 0.60
N ALA A 180 24.11 6.58 -0.12
CA ALA A 180 24.46 5.74 -1.25
C ALA A 180 24.38 4.25 -0.82
N GLY A 181 23.74 3.42 -1.65
CA GLY A 181 23.51 2.01 -1.36
C GLY A 181 22.23 1.71 -0.57
N THR A 182 21.55 2.70 0.02
CA THR A 182 20.23 2.48 0.64
C THR A 182 19.23 1.98 -0.40
N ILE A 183 18.54 0.87 -0.11
CA ILE A 183 17.48 0.35 -0.98
C ILE A 183 16.27 1.27 -0.89
N VAL A 184 15.80 1.77 -2.04
CA VAL A 184 14.74 2.77 -2.14
C VAL A 184 13.45 2.22 -2.75
N GLY A 185 13.51 1.07 -3.40
CA GLY A 185 12.33 0.43 -3.97
C GLY A 185 12.65 -0.88 -4.67
N GLU A 186 11.59 -1.52 -5.17
CA GLU A 186 11.66 -2.73 -5.98
C GLU A 186 11.02 -2.46 -7.34
N ILE A 187 11.64 -2.95 -8.42
CA ILE A 187 11.10 -2.92 -9.79
C ILE A 187 10.80 -4.33 -10.22
N SER A 188 9.64 -4.57 -10.80
CA SER A 188 9.28 -5.85 -11.41
C SER A 188 8.79 -5.64 -12.84
N PRO A 189 9.07 -6.57 -13.78
CA PRO A 189 8.56 -6.46 -15.13
C PRO A 189 7.04 -6.62 -15.13
N VAL A 190 6.41 -5.89 -16.03
CA VAL A 190 4.96 -5.89 -16.22
C VAL A 190 4.68 -6.71 -17.50
N GLU A 191 3.91 -7.79 -17.36
CA GLU A 191 3.56 -8.71 -18.47
C GLU A 191 2.60 -8.06 -19.47
N ASP A 192 1.66 -7.24 -18.99
CA ASP A 192 0.74 -6.46 -19.81
C ASP A 192 0.85 -4.99 -19.45
N VAL A 193 1.46 -4.21 -20.34
CA VAL A 193 1.17 -2.77 -20.38
C VAL A 193 -0.17 -2.67 -21.11
N ILE A 194 -1.27 -2.64 -20.36
CA ILE A 194 -2.52 -2.11 -20.91
C ILE A 194 -2.24 -0.64 -21.18
N THR A 195 -1.76 -0.35 -22.38
CA THR A 195 -1.88 0.99 -22.93
C THR A 195 -3.38 1.21 -22.95
N MET A 196 -3.87 2.05 -22.04
CA MET A 196 -5.19 2.65 -22.19
C MET A 196 -5.09 3.46 -23.49
N THR A 197 -5.29 2.78 -24.62
CA THR A 197 -5.72 3.43 -25.84
C THR A 197 -7.07 4.02 -25.43
N GLU A 198 -7.10 5.35 -25.40
CA GLU A 198 -8.36 6.06 -25.42
C GLU A 198 -9.24 5.38 -26.48
N ASN A 199 -10.40 4.88 -26.04
CA ASN A 199 -11.47 4.18 -26.76
C ASN A 199 -11.69 2.78 -26.16
N THR A 200 -12.54 2.58 -25.16
CA THR A 200 -13.96 2.93 -25.17
C THR A 200 -14.48 3.18 -23.75
N ARG A 201 -14.37 4.41 -23.24
CA ARG A 201 -15.50 4.96 -22.48
C ARG A 201 -16.44 5.49 -23.55
N LYS A 202 -17.67 4.97 -23.60
CA LYS A 202 -18.74 5.65 -24.34
C LYS A 202 -18.66 7.12 -23.92
N GLU A 203 -18.34 8.01 -24.87
CA GLU A 203 -18.41 9.44 -24.64
C GLU A 203 -19.85 9.74 -24.19
N HIS A 204 -20.06 9.81 -22.88
CA HIS A 204 -21.00 10.76 -22.37
C HIS A 204 -20.34 12.10 -22.63
N LYS A 205 -20.56 12.66 -23.84
CA LYS A 205 -20.34 14.08 -24.10
C LYS A 205 -21.13 14.80 -23.03
N ASN A 206 -20.44 15.21 -21.98
CA ASN A 206 -21.02 15.99 -20.90
C ASN A 206 -20.65 17.44 -21.23
N PRO A 207 -21.50 18.18 -21.97
CA PRO A 207 -21.17 19.52 -22.48
C PRO A 207 -20.85 20.54 -21.38
N LYS A 208 -21.13 20.22 -20.10
CA LYS A 208 -20.74 21.05 -18.96
C LYS A 208 -19.24 21.04 -18.68
N LEU A 209 -18.55 19.90 -18.86
CA LEU A 209 -17.14 19.72 -18.47
C LEU A 209 -16.16 20.45 -19.42
N ASP A 210 -16.56 20.66 -20.68
CA ASP A 210 -15.75 21.41 -21.65
C ASP A 210 -15.85 22.93 -21.44
N ASN A 211 -16.93 23.43 -20.83
CA ASN A 211 -17.10 24.86 -20.56
C ASN A 211 -16.16 25.38 -19.46
N GLU A 212 -15.90 24.58 -18.42
CA GLU A 212 -14.96 24.96 -17.33
C GLU A 212 -13.51 24.93 -17.80
N LEU A 213 -13.14 23.94 -18.61
CA LEU A 213 -11.86 23.90 -19.29
C LEU A 213 -11.67 25.09 -20.24
N GLN A 214 -12.70 25.46 -20.99
CA GLN A 214 -12.67 26.65 -21.85
C GLN A 214 -12.53 27.94 -21.03
N LYS A 215 -13.15 28.05 -19.85
CA LYS A 215 -12.91 29.18 -18.94
C LYS A 215 -11.44 29.26 -18.52
N LEU A 216 -10.87 28.14 -18.07
CA LEU A 216 -9.45 28.04 -17.70
C LEU A 216 -8.52 28.42 -18.84
N VAL A 217 -8.79 27.93 -20.05
CA VAL A 217 -8.06 28.31 -21.27
C VAL A 217 -8.18 29.81 -21.52
N ASN A 218 -9.38 30.38 -21.41
CA ASN A 218 -9.61 31.80 -21.68
C ASN A 218 -8.94 32.71 -20.64
N GLU A 219 -8.96 32.33 -19.36
CA GLU A 219 -8.29 33.04 -18.28
C GLU A 219 -6.76 32.97 -18.43
N ALA A 220 -6.21 31.79 -18.73
CA ALA A 220 -4.78 31.58 -18.87
C ALA A 220 -4.19 32.13 -20.19
N SER A 221 -5.01 32.32 -21.22
CA SER A 221 -4.56 32.64 -22.59
C SER A 221 -4.98 34.02 -23.10
N SER A 222 -5.59 34.86 -22.26
CA SER A 222 -6.17 36.15 -22.66
C SER A 222 -5.16 37.12 -23.30
N HIS A 223 -3.87 36.98 -22.99
CA HIS A 223 -2.78 37.83 -23.48
C HIS A 223 -1.83 37.14 -24.47
N LEU A 224 -2.16 35.92 -24.90
CA LEU A 224 -1.27 35.09 -25.72
C LEU A 224 -1.60 35.18 -27.22
N THR A 225 -0.59 34.94 -28.05
CA THR A 225 -0.77 34.79 -29.50
C THR A 225 -1.58 33.53 -29.81
N GLU A 226 -2.22 33.49 -30.99
CA GLU A 226 -3.07 32.36 -31.40
C GLU A 226 -2.32 31.01 -31.36
N LYS A 227 -1.05 31.00 -31.79
CA LYS A 227 -0.18 29.81 -31.72
C LYS A 227 0.07 29.35 -30.28
N GLN A 228 0.34 30.29 -29.37
CA GLN A 228 0.57 29.98 -27.95
C GLN A 228 -0.71 29.52 -27.26
N ARG A 229 -1.85 30.16 -27.57
CA ARG A 229 -3.17 29.74 -27.08
C ARG A 229 -3.50 28.31 -27.51
N HIS A 230 -3.13 27.93 -28.73
CA HIS A 230 -3.29 26.56 -29.22
C HIS A 230 -2.43 25.57 -28.42
N GLN A 231 -1.18 25.93 -28.12
CA GLN A 231 -0.29 25.11 -27.28
C GLN A 231 -0.82 24.94 -25.84
N VAL A 232 -1.32 26.02 -25.23
CA VAL A 232 -1.94 25.98 -23.90
C VAL A 232 -3.19 25.10 -23.90
N THR A 233 -4.04 25.23 -24.92
CA THR A 233 -5.25 24.41 -25.07
C THR A 233 -4.91 22.92 -25.15
N ASN A 234 -3.95 22.56 -26.00
CA ASN A 234 -3.51 21.17 -26.14
C ASN A 234 -2.93 20.60 -24.84
N CYS A 235 -2.13 21.40 -24.11
CA CYS A 235 -1.58 21.01 -22.82
C CYS A 235 -2.68 20.77 -21.77
N LEU A 236 -3.63 21.70 -21.64
CA LEU A 236 -4.73 21.58 -20.68
C LEU A 236 -5.67 20.43 -21.01
N GLN A 237 -5.88 20.13 -22.29
CA GLN A 237 -6.63 18.94 -22.72
C GLN A 237 -5.87 17.65 -22.41
N GLN A 238 -4.57 17.58 -22.70
CA GLN A 238 -3.73 16.42 -22.44
C GLN A 238 -3.68 16.06 -20.95
N TYR A 239 -3.67 17.07 -20.07
CA TYR A 239 -3.62 16.88 -18.62
C TYR A 239 -4.96 17.14 -17.92
N LYS A 240 -6.07 17.05 -18.65
CA LYS A 240 -7.44 17.30 -18.14
C LYS A 240 -7.74 16.56 -16.83
N SER A 241 -7.25 15.33 -16.70
CA SER A 241 -7.47 14.47 -15.52
C SER A 241 -6.75 14.93 -14.25
N LEU A 242 -5.80 15.86 -14.35
CA LEU A 242 -5.07 16.38 -13.19
C LEU A 242 -5.79 17.55 -12.50
N PHE A 243 -6.75 18.17 -13.18
CA PHE A 243 -7.46 19.33 -12.67
C PHE A 243 -8.81 18.91 -12.08
N ALA A 244 -9.09 19.33 -10.85
CA ALA A 244 -10.45 19.32 -10.33
C ALA A 244 -11.21 20.49 -10.97
N LEU A 245 -11.93 20.20 -12.05
CA LEU A 245 -12.66 21.22 -12.83
C LEU A 245 -13.97 21.57 -12.14
N SER A 246 -14.57 20.61 -11.44
CA SER A 246 -15.76 20.77 -10.64
C SER A 246 -15.55 20.31 -9.20
N ASP A 247 -16.43 20.75 -8.30
CA ASP A 247 -16.47 20.27 -6.91
C ASP A 247 -16.74 18.75 -6.82
N ASN A 248 -17.18 18.10 -7.90
CA ASN A 248 -17.41 16.65 -7.96
C ASN A 248 -16.17 15.86 -8.38
N ASP A 249 -15.10 16.52 -8.83
CA ASP A 249 -13.84 15.87 -9.23
C ASP A 249 -12.91 15.63 -8.03
N LEU A 250 -13.49 15.33 -6.85
CA LEU A 250 -12.70 15.00 -5.67
C LEU A 250 -11.99 13.66 -5.88
N GLY A 251 -10.66 13.70 -5.86
CA GLY A 251 -9.84 12.49 -5.86
C GLY A 251 -9.89 11.76 -4.51
N CYS A 252 -9.71 10.44 -4.56
CA CYS A 252 -9.52 9.61 -3.37
C CYS A 252 -8.31 8.69 -3.59
N THR A 253 -7.48 8.51 -2.57
CA THR A 253 -6.35 7.57 -2.60
C THR A 253 -6.52 6.51 -1.53
N SER A 254 -6.36 5.23 -1.91
CA SER A 254 -6.36 4.11 -0.97
C SER A 254 -4.97 3.82 -0.40
N ILE A 255 -3.94 4.57 -0.80
CA ILE A 255 -2.53 4.31 -0.47
C ILE A 255 -2.26 4.57 1.01
N VAL A 256 -2.83 5.64 1.58
CA VAL A 256 -2.68 5.99 3.00
C VAL A 256 -4.04 6.30 3.58
N ARG A 257 -4.33 5.75 4.76
CA ARG A 257 -5.49 6.14 5.56
C ARG A 257 -5.02 6.99 6.73
N HIS A 258 -5.56 8.20 6.83
CA HIS A 258 -5.27 9.06 7.97
C HIS A 258 -5.93 8.51 9.24
N ARG A 259 -5.13 8.27 10.29
CA ARG A 259 -5.62 7.87 11.61
C ARG A 259 -5.46 9.03 12.58
N ILE A 260 -6.58 9.47 13.17
CA ILE A 260 -6.56 10.46 14.24
C ILE A 260 -6.24 9.72 15.55
N ASN A 261 -5.08 9.99 16.14
CA ASN A 261 -4.71 9.47 17.45
C ASN A 261 -5.28 10.38 18.55
N THR A 262 -6.29 9.89 19.28
CA THR A 262 -6.93 10.64 20.36
C THR A 262 -6.19 10.54 21.70
N GLY A 263 -5.09 9.78 21.78
CA GLY A 263 -4.33 9.58 23.02
C GLY A 263 -5.19 8.96 24.14
N THR A 264 -5.14 9.57 25.32
CA THR A 264 -5.95 9.18 26.50
C THR A 264 -7.30 9.88 26.58
N ASN A 265 -7.68 10.68 25.56
CA ASN A 265 -8.92 11.43 25.58
C ASN A 265 -10.13 10.53 25.36
N TYR A 266 -11.14 10.69 26.23
CA TYR A 266 -12.41 9.99 26.10
C TYR A 266 -13.30 10.59 25.02
N PRO A 267 -14.20 9.80 24.42
CA PRO A 267 -15.16 10.29 23.44
C PRO A 267 -16.03 11.45 23.94
N VAL A 268 -16.12 12.51 23.13
CA VAL A 268 -17.01 13.65 23.37
C VAL A 268 -18.23 13.54 22.47
N LYS A 269 -19.41 13.42 23.08
CA LYS A 269 -20.71 13.38 22.38
C LYS A 269 -21.51 14.64 22.68
N GLN A 270 -21.51 15.57 21.73
CA GLN A 270 -22.37 16.75 21.80
C GLN A 270 -23.78 16.43 21.25
N PRO A 271 -24.86 16.85 21.93
CA PRO A 271 -26.20 16.75 21.39
C PRO A 271 -26.37 17.68 20.17
N PRO A 272 -27.20 17.31 19.18
CA PRO A 272 -27.52 18.19 18.06
C PRO A 272 -28.08 19.52 18.56
N ARG A 273 -27.61 20.63 17.99
CA ARG A 273 -28.15 21.95 18.31
C ARG A 273 -29.53 22.13 17.68
N ARG A 274 -30.37 22.96 18.30
CA ARG A 274 -31.67 23.32 17.73
C ARG A 274 -31.46 24.14 16.45
N THR A 275 -31.80 23.55 15.31
CA THR A 275 -31.77 24.21 14.01
C THR A 275 -33.12 24.89 13.72
N PRO A 276 -33.14 26.20 13.40
CA PRO A 276 -34.33 26.88 12.89
C PRO A 276 -34.89 26.17 11.65
N VAL A 277 -36.21 26.13 11.51
CA VAL A 277 -36.87 25.39 10.40
C VAL A 277 -36.39 25.88 9.03
N ALA A 278 -36.23 27.19 8.85
CA ALA A 278 -35.77 27.79 7.60
C ALA A 278 -34.35 27.37 7.16
N MET A 279 -33.57 26.74 8.02
CA MET A 279 -32.20 26.30 7.75
C MET A 279 -32.09 24.78 7.56
N ARG A 280 -33.16 24.02 7.81
CA ARG A 280 -33.13 22.54 7.74
C ARG A 280 -32.97 22.05 6.31
N ASP A 281 -33.78 22.59 5.39
CA ASP A 281 -33.74 22.21 3.98
C ASP A 281 -32.34 22.45 3.37
N GLU A 282 -31.65 23.52 3.79
CA GLU A 282 -30.30 23.83 3.36
C GLU A 282 -29.25 22.89 3.94
N ILE A 283 -29.43 22.46 5.20
CA ILE A 283 -28.60 21.42 5.84
C ILE A 283 -28.76 20.09 5.12
N ASP A 284 -30.00 19.66 4.88
CA ASP A 284 -30.30 18.38 4.25
C ASP A 284 -29.72 18.34 2.84
N LYS A 285 -29.87 19.43 2.07
CA LYS A 285 -29.26 19.57 0.75
C LYS A 285 -27.73 19.41 0.78
N HIS A 286 -27.06 19.97 1.78
CA HIS A 286 -25.60 19.81 1.92
C HIS A 286 -25.21 18.39 2.32
N ILE A 287 -26.00 17.73 3.17
CA ILE A 287 -25.76 16.35 3.57
C ILE A 287 -25.92 15.42 2.36
N ASP A 288 -26.99 15.58 1.60
CA ASP A 288 -27.26 14.77 0.40
C ASP A 288 -26.15 14.95 -0.65
N ASP A 289 -25.70 16.18 -0.91
CA ASP A 289 -24.58 16.46 -1.80
C ASP A 289 -23.28 15.77 -1.34
N MET A 290 -22.95 15.86 -0.05
CA MET A 290 -21.73 15.23 0.50
C MET A 290 -21.82 13.70 0.50
N LEU A 291 -23.01 13.13 0.70
CA LEU A 291 -23.26 11.68 0.60
C LEU A 291 -23.11 11.20 -0.84
N GLU A 292 -23.73 11.90 -1.81
CA GLU A 292 -23.65 11.58 -3.23
C GLU A 292 -22.19 11.64 -3.73
N ARG A 293 -21.42 12.62 -3.25
CA ARG A 293 -20.00 12.79 -3.56
C ARG A 293 -19.07 11.82 -2.80
N GLY A 294 -19.60 11.02 -1.88
CA GLY A 294 -18.81 10.08 -1.07
C GLY A 294 -17.83 10.76 -0.10
N VAL A 295 -18.07 12.02 0.27
CA VAL A 295 -17.26 12.78 1.23
C VAL A 295 -17.60 12.38 2.67
N ILE A 296 -18.84 11.99 2.91
CA ILE A 296 -19.34 11.51 4.21
C ILE A 296 -20.08 10.18 4.04
N GLU A 297 -20.19 9.43 5.13
CA GLU A 297 -21.00 8.21 5.22
C GLU A 297 -21.75 8.16 6.56
N PRO A 298 -22.89 7.45 6.64
CA PRO A 298 -23.55 7.17 7.91
C PRO A 298 -22.61 6.42 8.85
N SER A 299 -22.56 6.83 10.12
CA SER A 299 -21.72 6.20 11.13
C SER A 299 -22.41 6.16 12.48
N GLU A 300 -22.10 5.10 13.26
CA GLU A 300 -22.50 4.97 14.65
C GLU A 300 -21.24 5.01 15.52
N GLY A 301 -21.05 6.09 16.27
CA GLY A 301 -19.85 6.29 17.06
C GLY A 301 -20.09 7.05 18.36
N PRO A 302 -19.19 6.92 19.34
CA PRO A 302 -19.28 7.63 20.61
C PRO A 302 -18.87 9.12 20.51
N TRP A 303 -18.43 9.57 19.33
CA TRP A 303 -18.03 10.95 19.05
C TRP A 303 -19.11 11.68 18.25
N SER A 304 -19.52 12.87 18.71
CA SER A 304 -20.48 13.72 17.98
C SER A 304 -20.15 15.19 18.20
N SER A 305 -20.22 15.97 17.14
CA SER A 305 -20.02 17.43 17.18
C SER A 305 -21.18 18.13 16.50
N GLY A 306 -21.58 19.29 17.02
CA GLY A 306 -22.64 20.09 16.42
C GLY A 306 -22.25 20.69 15.05
N ILE A 307 -23.26 20.94 14.22
CA ILE A 307 -23.13 21.63 12.94
C ILE A 307 -23.53 23.10 13.07
N VAL A 308 -22.95 23.96 12.22
CA VAL A 308 -23.31 25.37 12.09
C VAL A 308 -23.29 25.74 10.62
N LEU A 309 -24.30 26.49 10.19
CA LEU A 309 -24.34 27.12 8.88
C LEU A 309 -23.79 28.55 8.96
N VAL A 310 -22.82 28.87 8.12
CA VAL A 310 -22.20 30.20 8.06
C VAL A 310 -22.42 30.81 6.69
N LYS A 311 -22.93 32.04 6.62
CA LYS A 311 -23.05 32.77 5.35
C LYS A 311 -21.68 33.25 4.86
N LYS A 312 -21.35 32.95 3.61
CA LYS A 312 -20.18 33.49 2.91
C LYS A 312 -20.47 34.91 2.41
N LYS A 313 -19.39 35.60 2.00
CA LYS A 313 -19.48 36.96 1.44
C LYS A 313 -20.31 37.04 0.15
N ASP A 314 -20.35 35.95 -0.62
CA ASP A 314 -21.15 35.82 -1.85
C ASP A 314 -22.64 35.52 -1.59
N GLY A 315 -23.06 35.42 -0.32
CA GLY A 315 -24.44 35.12 0.08
C GLY A 315 -24.77 33.63 0.16
N SER A 316 -23.89 32.73 -0.34
CA SER A 316 -24.05 31.28 -0.18
C SER A 316 -23.75 30.82 1.24
N THR A 317 -24.25 29.66 1.62
CA THR A 317 -24.03 29.11 2.97
C THR A 317 -22.93 28.04 2.96
N ARG A 318 -22.18 27.96 4.06
CA ARG A 318 -21.15 26.97 4.30
C ARG A 318 -21.57 26.08 5.47
N PHE A 319 -21.58 24.78 5.22
CA PHE A 319 -21.75 23.76 6.24
C PHE A 319 -20.44 23.60 7.02
N CYS A 320 -20.46 23.93 8.31
CA CYS A 320 -19.29 23.87 9.18
C CYS A 320 -19.54 22.91 10.35
N ARG A 321 -18.60 22.02 10.61
CA ARG A 321 -18.55 21.25 11.86
C ARG A 321 -17.87 22.10 12.94
N LEU A 322 -18.44 22.12 14.13
CA LEU A 322 -17.75 22.69 15.29
C LEU A 322 -16.69 21.70 15.77
N SER A 323 -15.42 22.01 15.55
CA SER A 323 -14.34 21.30 16.24
C SER A 323 -14.32 21.76 17.69
N SER A 324 -14.61 20.86 18.63
CA SER A 324 -14.26 21.07 20.03
C SER A 324 -12.74 20.91 20.15
N THR A 325 -12.00 22.02 20.07
CA THR A 325 -10.63 22.07 20.58
C THR A 325 -10.73 21.99 22.10
N GLN A 326 -10.37 20.83 22.66
CA GLN A 326 -9.86 20.73 24.02
C GLN A 326 -8.35 20.64 23.92
#